data_AF-A0A8K2A6I7-F1
#
_entry.id   AF-A0A8K2A6I7-F1
#
_cell.length_a   1.000
_cell.length_b   1.000
_cell.length_c   1.000
_cell.angle_alpha   90.00
_cell.angle_beta   90.00
_cell.angle_gamma   90.00
#
_symmetry.space_group_name_H-M   'P 1'
#
loop_
_entity.id
_entity.type
_entity.pdbx_description
1 polymer ?
#
loop_
_entity_poly.entity_id
_entity_poly.type
_entity_poly.pdbx_seq_one_letter_code
_entity_poly.pdbx_strand_id
1 'polypeptide(L)'
;MVVFILENVSPSLRGEVSRWLFEVKAGVFTGKLSALVRDELWAYVAKKLGNGSAVLIYSTNNEQGFSARMLGNSSRTLVDIEGVLLVKT
;
A
#
# COMPACT_ATOMS: atom_id res chain seq x y z
N MET A 1 -9.99 -6.11 4.18
CA MET A 1 -8.88 -5.64 5.03
C MET A 1 -7.88 -4.92 4.13
N VAL A 2 -7.16 -3.93 4.63
CA VAL A 2 -6.02 -3.32 3.94
C VAL A 2 -4.79 -3.30 4.85
N VAL A 3 -3.62 -3.46 4.26
CA VAL A 3 -2.31 -3.18 4.86
C VAL A 3 -1.62 -2.16 3.97
N PHE A 4 -1.17 -1.05 4.54
CA PHE A 4 -0.50 0.03 3.81
C PHE A 4 0.89 0.24 4.43
N ILE A 5 1.94 0.11 3.63
CA ILE A 5 3.33 0.29 4.04
C ILE A 5 3.88 1.52 3.35
N LEU A 6 4.55 2.40 4.10
CA LEU A 6 5.21 3.61 3.63
C LEU A 6 6.65 3.62 4.13
N GLU A 7 7.60 3.84 3.24
CA GLU A 7 9.03 3.95 3.59
C GLU A 7 9.61 5.25 3.03
N ASN A 8 10.50 5.88 3.79
CA ASN A 8 11.17 7.14 3.40
C ASN A 8 10.20 8.25 2.92
N VAL A 9 9.04 8.36 3.57
CA VAL A 9 8.03 9.39 3.31
C VAL A 9 8.08 10.52 4.35
N SER A 10 7.50 11.68 4.02
CA SER A 10 7.41 12.79 4.97
C SER A 10 6.57 12.43 6.20
N PRO A 11 6.89 12.98 7.39
CA PRO A 11 6.06 12.79 8.59
C PRO A 11 4.61 13.27 8.41
N SER A 12 4.41 14.30 7.60
CA SER A 12 3.08 14.80 7.24
C SER A 12 2.27 13.74 6.50
N LEU A 13 2.82 13.08 5.47
CA LEU A 13 2.10 12.03 4.75
C LEU A 13 1.75 10.86 5.68
N ARG A 14 2.67 10.47 6.56
CA ARG A 14 2.44 9.43 7.56
C ARG A 14 1.26 9.78 8.48
N GLY A 15 1.24 10.99 9.02
CA GLY A 15 0.15 11.49 9.86
C GLY A 15 -1.18 11.65 9.10
N GLU A 16 -1.14 11.91 7.80
CA GLU A 16 -2.35 11.98 6.98
C GLU A 16 -2.99 10.60 6.78
N VAL A 17 -2.19 9.55 6.63
CA VAL A 17 -2.63 8.15 6.50
C VAL A 17 -3.14 7.59 7.84
N SER A 18 -2.55 7.99 8.97
CA SER A 18 -3.00 7.54 10.30
C SER A 18 -4.41 8.00 10.67
N ARG A 19 -4.97 8.98 9.95
CA ARG A 19 -6.39 9.39 10.08
C ARG A 19 -7.38 8.31 9.62
N TRP A 20 -6.93 7.42 8.74
CA TRP A 20 -7.78 6.39 8.11
C TRP A 20 -7.43 4.98 8.59
N LEU A 21 -6.18 4.75 8.97
CA LEU A 21 -5.64 3.43 9.28
C LEU A 21 -4.85 3.45 10.59
N PHE A 22 -4.82 2.31 11.28
CA PHE A 22 -4.08 2.15 12.51
C PHE A 22 -2.62 1.79 12.23
N GLU A 23 -1.67 2.57 12.73
CA GLU A 23 -0.22 2.33 12.57
C GLU A 23 0.26 1.27 13.58
N VAL A 24 0.53 0.04 13.12
CA VAL A 24 0.97 -1.07 13.98
C VAL A 24 2.47 -1.05 14.25
N LYS A 25 3.24 -0.48 13.30
CA LYS A 25 4.68 -0.23 13.38
C LYS A 25 4.98 1.00 12.54
N ALA A 26 6.15 1.59 12.73
CA ALA A 26 6.61 2.73 11.93
C ALA A 26 6.42 2.48 10.42
N GLY A 27 5.53 3.25 9.79
CA GLY A 27 5.23 3.15 8.36
C GLY A 27 4.34 1.99 7.96
N VAL A 28 3.85 1.15 8.89
CA VAL A 28 2.98 -0.01 8.61
C VAL A 28 1.61 0.24 9.22
N PHE A 29 0.60 0.31 8.36
CA PHE A 29 -0.77 0.65 8.68
C PHE A 29 -1.71 -0.49 8.34
N THR A 30 -2.78 -0.67 9.11
CA THR A 30 -3.83 -1.65 8.83
C THR A 30 -5.22 -1.11 9.12
N GLY A 31 -6.24 -1.65 8.45
CA GLY A 31 -7.63 -1.26 8.68
C GLY A 31 -8.60 -1.80 7.65
N LYS A 32 -9.83 -1.25 7.66
CA LYS A 32 -10.87 -1.59 6.68
C LYS A 32 -11.29 -0.34 5.93
N LEU A 33 -11.09 -0.35 4.62
CA LEU A 33 -11.54 0.70 3.71
C LEU A 33 -12.48 0.09 2.66
N SER A 34 -13.43 0.88 2.16
CA SER A 34 -14.15 0.53 0.93
C SER A 34 -13.18 0.62 -0.26
N ALA A 35 -13.55 -0.01 -1.39
CA ALA A 35 -12.73 0.05 -2.60
C ALA A 35 -12.49 1.51 -3.05
N LEU A 36 -13.54 2.33 -3.02
CA LEU A 36 -13.45 3.76 -3.36
C LEU A 36 -12.45 4.50 -2.46
N VAL A 37 -12.60 4.39 -1.14
CA VAL A 37 -11.72 5.10 -0.19
C VAL A 37 -10.28 4.59 -0.29
N ARG A 38 -10.08 3.29 -0.50
CA ARG A 38 -8.75 2.71 -0.75
C ARG A 38 -8.10 3.32 -1.99
N ASP A 39 -8.85 3.44 -3.10
CA ASP A 39 -8.32 3.94 -4.37
C ASP A 39 -8.02 5.44 -4.30
N GLU A 40 -8.86 6.22 -3.62
CA GLU A 40 -8.59 7.63 -3.34
C GLU A 40 -7.36 7.82 -2.43
N LEU A 41 -7.25 7.04 -1.36
CA LEU A 41 -6.08 7.09 -0.47
C LEU A 41 -4.80 6.70 -1.20
N TRP A 42 -4.87 5.72 -2.10
CA TRP A 42 -3.76 5.32 -2.96
C TRP A 42 -3.31 6.45 -3.89
N ALA A 43 -4.25 7.08 -4.61
CA ALA A 43 -3.98 8.21 -5.49
C ALA A 43 -3.41 9.41 -4.71
N TYR A 44 -3.91 9.65 -3.51
CA TYR A 44 -3.42 10.68 -2.61
C TYR A 44 -1.96 10.44 -2.19
N VAL A 45 -1.64 9.23 -1.73
CA VAL A 45 -0.26 8.84 -1.37
C VAL A 45 0.66 8.95 -2.57
N ALA A 46 0.24 8.49 -3.75
CA ALA A 46 1.02 8.59 -4.98
C ALA A 46 1.45 10.03 -5.30
N LYS A 47 0.55 11.00 -5.10
CA LYS A 47 0.84 12.44 -5.33
C LYS A 47 1.84 13.04 -4.33
N LYS A 48 1.94 12.47 -3.13
CA LYS A 48 2.75 13.00 -2.02
C LYS A 48 3.97 12.14 -1.68
N LEU A 49 4.22 11.07 -2.43
CA LEU A 49 5.21 10.06 -2.11
C LEU A 49 6.65 10.60 -2.09
N GLY A 50 6.96 11.59 -2.94
CA GLY A 50 8.32 12.09 -3.12
C GLY A 50 9.28 10.98 -3.56
N ASN A 51 10.41 10.85 -2.86
CA ASN A 51 11.42 9.79 -3.09
C ASN A 51 11.18 8.53 -2.23
N GLY A 52 10.02 8.44 -1.58
CA GLY A 52 9.64 7.29 -0.76
C GLY A 52 9.16 6.10 -1.58
N SER A 53 8.79 5.04 -0.88
CA SER A 53 8.10 3.87 -1.43
C SER A 53 6.77 3.65 -0.72
N ALA A 54 5.83 3.02 -1.42
CA ALA A 54 4.53 2.66 -0.88
C ALA A 54 4.10 1.28 -1.37
N VAL A 55 3.57 0.47 -0.45
CA VAL A 55 2.94 -0.81 -0.75
C VAL A 55 1.54 -0.82 -0.17
N LEU A 56 0.55 -1.14 -0.98
CA LEU A 56 -0.83 -1.31 -0.55
C LEU A 56 -1.25 -2.75 -0.83
N ILE A 57 -1.63 -3.49 0.20
CA ILE A 57 -2.21 -4.83 0.11
C ILE A 57 -3.67 -4.72 0.54
N TYR A 58 -4.58 -5.37 -0.18
CA TYR A 58 -5.99 -5.36 0.15
C TYR A 58 -6.67 -6.67 -0.20
N SER A 59 -7.67 -7.05 0.60
CA SER A 59 -8.47 -8.24 0.35
C SER A 59 -9.21 -8.14 -0.98
N THR A 60 -9.21 -9.21 -1.76
CA THR A 60 -9.96 -9.34 -3.02
C THR A 60 -10.43 -10.78 -3.19
N ASN A 61 -11.37 -11.00 -4.10
CA ASN A 61 -11.90 -12.33 -4.40
C ASN A 61 -11.07 -13.01 -5.51
N ASN A 62 -9.83 -13.39 -5.19
CA ASN A 62 -8.96 -14.20 -6.03
C ASN A 62 -8.35 -15.35 -5.21
N GLU A 63 -7.56 -16.21 -5.83
CA GLU A 63 -7.01 -17.42 -5.21
C GLU A 63 -6.14 -17.13 -3.97
N GLN A 64 -5.38 -16.03 -3.99
CA GLN A 64 -4.55 -15.63 -2.85
C GLN A 64 -5.34 -14.86 -1.77
N GLY A 65 -6.59 -14.47 -2.04
CA GLY A 65 -7.43 -13.67 -1.14
C GLY A 65 -7.00 -12.20 -1.02
N PHE A 66 -6.01 -11.74 -1.79
CA PHE A 66 -5.54 -10.36 -1.79
C PHE A 66 -4.96 -9.93 -3.14
N SER A 67 -4.86 -8.62 -3.33
CA SER A 67 -4.06 -8.00 -4.37
C SER A 67 -3.17 -6.93 -3.74
N ALA A 68 -2.09 -6.58 -4.43
CA ALA A 68 -1.15 -5.57 -3.97
C ALA A 68 -0.86 -4.54 -5.07
N ARG A 69 -0.45 -3.34 -4.65
CA ARG A 69 0.09 -2.28 -5.51
C ARG A 69 1.38 -1.76 -4.88
N MET A 70 2.34 -1.39 -5.72
CA MET A 70 3.62 -0.82 -5.28
C MET A 70 3.93 0.47 -6.06
N LEU A 71 4.51 1.45 -5.39
CA LEU A 71 4.99 2.71 -5.95
C LEU A 71 6.36 3.08 -5.37
N GLY A 72 7.11 3.88 -6.15
CA GLY A 72 8.41 4.41 -5.76
C GLY A 72 9.56 3.45 -6.04
N ASN A 73 10.76 3.84 -5.61
CA ASN A 73 11.98 3.05 -5.77
C ASN A 73 12.07 1.96 -4.71
N SER A 74 11.32 0.90 -4.96
CA SER A 74 11.43 -0.35 -4.25
C SER A 74 12.47 -1.24 -4.95
N SER A 75 13.34 -1.91 -4.19
CA SER A 75 14.18 -3.00 -4.71
C SER A 75 13.38 -4.23 -5.15
N ARG A 76 12.05 -4.18 -5.03
CA ARG A 76 11.11 -5.25 -5.29
C ARG A 76 10.03 -4.77 -6.26
N THR A 77 9.61 -5.65 -7.15
CA THR A 77 8.51 -5.42 -8.09
C THR A 77 7.49 -6.53 -7.99
N LEU A 78 6.21 -6.19 -8.18
CA LEU A 78 5.14 -7.18 -8.28
C LEU A 78 5.17 -7.79 -9.67
N VAL A 79 5.09 -9.12 -9.73
CA VAL A 79 4.99 -9.87 -10.98
C VAL A 79 3.82 -10.83 -10.88
N ASP A 80 3.06 -10.94 -11.96
CA ASP A 80 2.04 -11.97 -12.12
C ASP A 80 2.67 -13.16 -12.86
N ILE A 81 2.58 -14.35 -12.26
CA ILE A 81 2.99 -15.61 -12.89
C ILE A 81 1.78 -16.54 -12.83
N GLU A 82 1.17 -16.77 -13.98
CA GLU A 82 0.01 -17.68 -14.14
C GLU A 82 -1.16 -17.32 -13.21
N GLY A 83 -1.41 -16.03 -12.97
CA GLY A 83 -2.50 -15.55 -12.11
C GLY A 83 -2.14 -15.46 -10.63
N VAL A 84 -0.90 -15.82 -10.26
CA VAL A 84 -0.37 -15.69 -8.90
C VAL A 84 0.49 -14.44 -8.80
N LEU A 85 0.15 -13.56 -7.86
CA LEU A 85 0.92 -12.35 -7.56
C LEU A 85 2.13 -12.71 -6.69
N LEU A 86 3.32 -12.44 -7.22
CA LEU A 86 4.61 -12.72 -6.60
C LEU A 86 5.45 -11.45 -6.52
N VAL A 87 6.59 -11.56 -5.81
CA VAL A 87 7.56 -10.48 -5.65
C VAL A 87 8.89 -10.89 -6.28
N LYS A 88 9.38 -10.08 -7.21
CA LYS A 88 10.72 -10.22 -7.79
C LYS A 88 11.65 -9.17 -7.20
N THR A 89 12.88 -9.57 -6.86
CA THR A 89 13.98 -8.69 -6.41
C THR A 89 14.97 -8.50 -7.54
#